data_AF-A0A2E5B151-F1
#
_entry.id   AF-A0A2E5B151-F1
#
_cell.length_a   1.000
_cell.length_b   1.000
_cell.length_c   1.000
_cell.angle_alpha   90.00
_cell.angle_beta   90.00
_cell.angle_gamma   90.00
#
_symmetry.space_group_name_H-M   'P 1'
#
loop_
_entity.id
_entity.type
_entity.pdbx_description
1 polymer ?
#
loop_
_entity_poly.entity_id
_entity_poly.type
_entity_poly.pdbx_seq_one_letter_code
_entity_poly.pdbx_strand_id
1 'polypeptide(L)'
;MKKLLKPASIGFYILMLLVCFVLGLYFAGAIDAGKNQGLAGGAIVVGYGVIFAGVGFIASFFIAYYVATKVIVKFNLFLLLILLASVGYKYFEFQQRDKLQKEESEKFDPPSTTPTSQTEPLGMAMLYADDVEAEIPHKILNQENSEMGMGFFSPNYYDNPTLYFYGNPNLEKSLMDHIPYDSISFRRNKFNQFEIATAPPFLVPEYLKLDYDRLYFKVVSVSEDFIEVVVNKTNGQTSYVDRRAGQLIYWPEFLLSMHSIEFLPNSKEKVHVRSFENSGEENTSHQFMRAIQIKGDWMKVLLLNSDFKTVGSGWIQWKRNGKLLIIYNLLS
;
A
#
# COMPACT_ATOMS: atom_id res chain seq x y z
N MET A 1 54.72 14.35 16.24
CA MET A 1 53.37 14.96 16.26
C MET A 1 53.23 16.21 15.37
N LYS A 2 54.16 17.18 15.36
CA LYS A 2 54.03 18.42 14.55
C LYS A 2 53.80 18.24 13.03
N LYS A 3 54.10 17.07 12.45
CA LYS A 3 53.85 16.76 11.03
C LYS A 3 52.40 16.33 10.72
N LEU A 4 51.69 15.73 11.67
CA LEU A 4 50.34 15.20 11.48
C LEU A 4 49.27 16.30 11.44
N LEU A 5 49.53 17.42 12.13
CA LEU A 5 48.61 18.55 12.22
C LEU A 5 48.88 19.64 11.17
N LYS A 6 49.75 19.38 10.20
CA LYS A 6 49.97 20.34 9.11
C LYS A 6 48.71 20.40 8.24
N PRO A 7 48.32 21.58 7.72
CA PRO A 7 47.14 21.71 6.86
C PRO A 7 47.13 20.74 5.67
N ALA A 8 48.30 20.49 5.06
CA ALA A 8 48.44 19.53 3.97
C ALA A 8 48.12 18.08 4.38
N SER A 9 48.49 17.68 5.60
CA SER A 9 48.19 16.35 6.15
C SER A 9 46.71 16.22 6.49
N ILE A 10 46.09 17.26 7.04
CA ILE A 10 44.64 17.29 7.33
C ILE A 10 43.83 17.15 6.03
N GLY A 11 44.21 17.91 4.99
CA GLY A 11 43.60 17.79 3.67
C GLY A 11 43.75 16.38 3.08
N PHE A 12 44.90 15.74 3.29
CA PHE A 12 45.13 14.37 2.85
C PHE A 12 44.19 13.37 3.53
N TYR A 13 43.96 13.50 4.84
CA TYR A 13 43.08 12.60 5.58
C TYR A 13 41.64 12.66 5.06
N ILE A 14 41.13 13.88 4.84
CA ILE A 14 39.78 14.10 4.33
C ILE A 14 39.64 13.58 2.89
N LEU A 15 40.60 13.90 2.03
CA LEU A 15 40.59 13.44 0.64
C LEU A 15 40.70 11.92 0.54
N MET A 16 41.56 11.29 1.34
CA MET A 16 41.71 9.84 1.36
C MET A 16 40.42 9.16 1.82
N LEU A 17 39.75 9.71 2.83
CA LEU A 17 38.45 9.23 3.31
C LEU A 17 37.41 9.27 2.19
N LEU A 18 37.26 10.41 1.51
CA LEU A 18 36.27 10.58 0.44
C LEU A 18 36.55 9.68 -0.77
N VAL A 19 37.81 9.60 -1.20
CA VAL A 19 38.17 8.76 -2.35
C VAL A 19 37.99 7.28 -2.03
N CYS A 20 38.40 6.82 -0.84
CA CYS A 20 38.17 5.43 -0.43
C CYS A 20 36.68 5.12 -0.27
N PHE A 21 35.86 6.06 0.22
CA PHE A 21 34.42 5.89 0.27
C PHE A 21 33.84 5.63 -1.12
N VAL A 22 34.19 6.47 -2.10
CA VAL A 22 33.74 6.32 -3.49
C VAL A 22 34.22 4.99 -4.08
N LEU A 23 35.47 4.62 -3.85
CA LEU A 23 36.01 3.31 -4.28
C LEU A 23 35.23 2.15 -3.65
N GLY A 24 34.84 2.25 -2.38
CA GLY A 24 34.00 1.26 -1.71
C GLY A 24 32.62 1.11 -2.35
N LEU A 25 32.00 2.22 -2.78
CA LEU A 25 30.73 2.18 -3.54
C LEU A 25 30.90 1.47 -4.90
N TYR A 26 31.98 1.76 -5.63
CA TYR A 26 32.28 1.09 -6.90
C TYR A 26 32.57 -0.40 -6.71
N PHE A 27 33.33 -0.76 -5.67
CA PHE A 27 33.61 -2.15 -5.33
C PHE A 27 32.32 -2.91 -4.99
N ALA A 28 31.45 -2.32 -4.18
CA ALA A 28 30.14 -2.89 -3.86
C ALA A 28 29.30 -3.12 -5.12
N GLY A 29 29.28 -2.17 -6.06
CA GLY A 29 28.62 -2.35 -7.35
C GLY A 29 29.24 -3.47 -8.19
N ALA A 30 30.57 -3.61 -8.21
CA ALA A 30 31.26 -4.62 -9.00
C ALA A 30 31.01 -6.07 -8.51
N ILE A 31 30.80 -6.25 -7.21
CA ILE A 31 30.46 -7.56 -6.62
C ILE A 31 28.94 -7.79 -6.51
N ASP A 32 28.13 -6.94 -7.15
CA ASP A 32 26.66 -6.98 -7.06
C ASP A 32 26.15 -6.93 -5.59
N ALA A 33 26.88 -6.26 -4.69
CA ALA A 33 26.49 -6.13 -3.29
C ALA A 33 25.14 -5.41 -3.19
N GLY A 34 24.16 -6.06 -2.55
CA GLY A 34 22.82 -5.49 -2.38
C GLY A 34 21.87 -5.68 -3.57
N LYS A 35 22.27 -6.43 -4.61
CA LYS A 35 21.37 -6.81 -5.71
C LYS A 35 20.20 -7.63 -5.18
N ASN A 36 18.98 -7.31 -5.63
CA ASN A 36 17.72 -7.93 -5.19
C ASN A 36 17.34 -7.71 -3.72
N GLN A 37 18.03 -6.83 -2.98
CA GLN A 37 17.73 -6.53 -1.58
C GLN A 37 16.86 -5.27 -1.40
N GLY A 38 16.31 -4.73 -2.49
CA GLY A 38 15.46 -3.53 -2.46
C GLY A 38 16.15 -2.33 -1.77
N LEU A 39 15.45 -1.70 -0.81
CA LEU A 39 15.96 -0.56 -0.04
C LEU A 39 17.20 -0.92 0.80
N ALA A 40 17.27 -2.15 1.31
CA ALA A 40 18.42 -2.64 2.07
C ALA A 40 19.68 -2.74 1.19
N GLY A 41 19.50 -2.92 -0.12
CA GLY A 41 20.61 -2.89 -1.09
C GLY A 41 21.38 -1.57 -1.06
N GLY A 42 20.66 -0.45 -0.96
CA GLY A 42 21.29 0.87 -0.83
C GLY A 42 22.12 1.00 0.45
N ALA A 43 21.59 0.54 1.58
CA ALA A 43 22.30 0.57 2.86
C ALA A 43 23.56 -0.33 2.85
N ILE A 44 23.48 -1.51 2.21
CA ILE A 44 24.62 -2.42 2.05
C ILE A 44 25.73 -1.74 1.23
N VAL A 45 25.39 -1.14 0.09
CA VAL A 45 26.35 -0.43 -0.77
C VAL A 45 27.00 0.73 -0.02
N VAL A 46 26.22 1.54 0.72
CA VAL A 46 26.75 2.62 1.57
C VAL A 46 27.66 2.07 2.67
N GLY A 47 27.30 0.93 3.27
CA GLY A 47 28.10 0.25 4.29
C GLY A 47 29.50 -0.11 3.80
N TYR A 48 29.61 -0.66 2.59
CA TYR A 48 30.92 -0.90 1.95
C TYR A 48 31.71 0.40 1.76
N GLY A 49 31.03 1.48 1.34
CA GLY A 49 31.63 2.81 1.29
C GLY A 49 32.25 3.21 2.63
N VAL A 50 31.49 3.09 3.73
CA VAL A 50 31.94 3.47 5.09
C VAL A 50 33.13 2.62 5.54
N ILE A 51 33.11 1.30 5.31
CA ILE A 51 34.20 0.39 5.67
C ILE A 51 35.50 0.81 4.95
N PHE A 52 35.42 1.04 3.64
CA PHE A 52 36.58 1.47 2.87
C PHE A 52 37.08 2.86 3.30
N ALA A 53 36.16 3.79 3.59
CA ALA A 53 36.51 5.12 4.10
C ALA A 53 37.26 5.03 5.43
N GLY A 54 36.81 4.17 6.35
CA GLY A 54 37.45 3.92 7.64
C GLY A 54 38.87 3.36 7.49
N VAL A 55 39.04 2.34 6.65
CA VAL A 55 40.36 1.76 6.35
C VAL A 55 41.29 2.79 5.71
N GLY A 56 40.80 3.54 4.71
CA GLY A 56 41.56 4.60 4.03
C GLY A 56 41.96 5.72 4.97
N PHE A 57 41.07 6.13 5.87
CA PHE A 57 41.32 7.15 6.89
C PHE A 57 42.40 6.70 7.87
N ILE A 58 42.33 5.48 8.39
CA ILE A 58 43.36 4.93 9.28
C ILE A 58 44.71 4.85 8.56
N ALA A 59 44.74 4.30 7.35
CA ALA A 59 45.95 4.21 6.53
C ALA A 59 46.58 5.58 6.26
N SER A 60 45.75 6.62 6.10
CA SER A 60 46.22 7.97 5.83
C SER A 60 47.11 8.54 6.94
N PHE A 61 46.87 8.20 8.21
CA PHE A 61 47.72 8.61 9.33
C PHE A 61 49.10 7.98 9.26
N PHE A 62 49.19 6.68 8.95
CA PHE A 62 50.45 5.98 8.78
C PHE A 62 51.23 6.56 7.60
N ILE A 63 50.58 6.76 6.46
CA ILE A 63 51.21 7.34 5.26
C ILE A 63 51.73 8.74 5.56
N ALA A 64 50.93 9.60 6.19
CA ALA A 64 51.35 10.97 6.52
C ALA A 64 52.45 11.03 7.58
N TYR A 65 52.61 9.99 8.41
CA TYR A 65 53.70 9.90 9.38
C TYR A 65 55.04 9.65 8.69
N TYR A 66 55.08 8.73 7.72
CA TYR A 66 56.33 8.32 7.05
C TYR A 66 56.69 9.16 5.83
N VAL A 67 55.73 9.82 5.18
CA VAL A 67 55.94 10.53 3.91
C VAL A 67 56.26 12.01 4.11
N ALA A 68 57.15 12.56 3.28
CA ALA A 68 57.49 13.98 3.32
C ALA A 68 56.32 14.87 2.86
N THR A 69 56.13 16.02 3.50
CA THR A 69 54.99 16.92 3.23
C THR A 69 54.90 17.36 1.76
N LYS A 70 56.03 17.55 1.05
CA LYS A 70 56.04 17.89 -0.38
C LYS A 70 55.38 16.82 -1.25
N VAL A 71 55.51 15.55 -0.87
CA VAL A 71 54.91 14.42 -1.58
C VAL A 71 53.41 14.32 -1.26
N ILE A 72 53.03 14.58 0.00
CA ILE A 72 51.61 14.62 0.42
C ILE A 72 50.82 15.66 -0.39
N VAL A 73 51.39 16.84 -0.65
CA VAL A 73 50.73 17.86 -1.48
C VAL A 73 50.45 17.35 -2.90
N LYS A 74 51.38 16.59 -3.50
CA LYS A 74 51.16 15.97 -4.81
C LYS A 74 50.06 14.91 -4.76
N PHE A 75 50.03 14.11 -3.70
CA PHE A 75 48.96 13.13 -3.48
C PHE A 75 47.59 13.79 -3.32
N ASN A 76 47.49 14.90 -2.57
CA ASN A 76 46.24 15.64 -2.43
C ASN A 76 45.70 16.11 -3.78
N LEU A 77 46.57 16.68 -4.62
CA LEU A 77 46.18 17.13 -5.95
C LEU A 77 45.69 15.95 -6.80
N PHE A 78 46.38 14.82 -6.75
CA PHE A 78 46.00 13.61 -7.47
C PHE A 78 44.66 13.04 -6.98
N LEU A 79 44.47 12.91 -5.67
CA LEU A 79 43.21 12.43 -5.07
C LEU A 79 42.05 13.37 -5.40
N LEU A 80 42.27 14.68 -5.39
CA LEU A 80 41.27 15.67 -5.78
C LEU A 80 40.85 15.51 -7.25
N LEU A 81 41.81 15.29 -8.16
CA LEU A 81 41.52 15.05 -9.57
C LEU A 81 40.70 13.77 -9.77
N ILE A 82 41.04 12.69 -9.06
CA ILE A 82 40.26 11.44 -9.09
C ILE A 82 38.83 11.69 -8.60
N LEU A 83 38.67 12.38 -7.47
CA LEU A 83 37.36 12.65 -6.90
C LEU A 83 36.49 13.47 -7.86
N LEU A 84 37.05 14.51 -8.46
CA LEU A 84 36.36 15.34 -9.45
C LEU A 84 35.99 14.53 -10.70
N ALA A 85 36.87 13.65 -11.17
CA ALA A 85 36.59 12.76 -12.30
C ALA A 85 35.45 11.79 -11.99
N SER A 86 35.43 11.17 -10.80
CA SER A 86 34.35 10.26 -10.39
C SER A 86 33.01 10.98 -10.26
N VAL A 87 32.98 12.17 -9.64
CA VAL A 87 31.76 12.98 -9.52
C VAL A 87 31.29 13.44 -10.90
N GLY A 88 32.19 13.92 -11.75
CA GLY A 88 31.86 14.34 -13.12
C GLY A 88 31.30 13.20 -13.97
N TYR A 89 31.89 12.01 -13.87
CA TYR A 89 31.37 10.80 -14.54
C TYR A 89 29.95 10.47 -14.08
N LYS A 90 29.69 10.45 -12.76
CA LYS A 90 28.36 10.16 -12.22
C LYS A 90 27.32 11.23 -12.57
N TYR A 91 27.73 12.49 -12.59
CA TYR A 91 26.87 13.59 -13.02
C TYR A 91 26.47 13.45 -14.50
N PHE A 92 27.42 13.08 -15.36
CA PHE A 92 27.14 12.83 -16.77
C PHE A 92 26.23 11.63 -16.99
N GLU A 93 26.48 10.52 -16.28
CA GLU A 93 25.64 9.32 -16.32
C GLU A 93 24.20 9.64 -15.87
N PHE A 94 24.04 10.44 -14.81
CA PHE A 94 22.74 10.87 -14.31
C PHE A 94 21.99 11.72 -15.34
N GLN A 95 22.65 12.72 -15.96
CA GLN A 95 22.03 13.52 -17.01
C GLN A 95 21.62 12.68 -18.23
N GLN A 96 22.40 11.67 -18.60
CA GLN A 96 22.05 10.79 -19.71
C GLN A 96 20.78 9.97 -19.40
N ARG A 97 20.65 9.47 -18.17
CA ARG A 97 19.43 8.76 -17.71
C ARG A 97 18.21 9.65 -17.70
N ASP A 98 18.34 10.88 -17.20
CA ASP A 98 17.24 11.86 -17.17
C ASP A 98 16.76 12.23 -18.58
N LYS A 99 17.68 12.37 -19.55
CA LYS A 99 17.32 12.63 -20.96
C LYS A 99 16.54 11.46 -21.58
N LEU A 100 16.98 10.23 -21.32
CA LEU A 100 16.30 9.03 -21.81
C LEU A 100 14.89 8.90 -21.20
N GLN A 101 14.73 9.16 -19.91
CA GLN A 101 13.41 9.16 -19.26
C GLN A 101 12.50 10.27 -19.80
N LYS A 102 13.04 11.46 -20.08
CA LYS A 102 12.27 12.56 -20.69
C LYS A 102 11.82 12.23 -22.12
N GLU A 103 12.71 11.71 -22.96
CA GLU A 103 12.35 11.29 -24.32
C GLU A 103 11.34 10.14 -24.33
N GLU A 104 11.39 9.25 -23.34
CA GLU A 104 10.39 8.18 -23.17
C GLU A 104 9.03 8.75 -22.69
N SER A 105 9.04 9.76 -21.82
CA SER A 105 7.82 10.45 -21.39
C SER A 105 7.18 11.32 -22.48
N GLU A 106 7.97 11.99 -23.34
CA GLU A 106 7.47 12.87 -24.40
C GLU A 106 6.92 12.12 -25.62
N LYS A 107 7.33 10.85 -25.84
CA LYS A 107 6.75 10.01 -26.90
C LYS A 107 5.32 9.53 -26.60
N PHE A 108 4.80 9.76 -25.40
CA PHE A 108 3.51 9.25 -24.92
C PHE A 108 2.56 10.35 -24.45
N ASP A 109 2.59 11.52 -25.10
CA ASP A 109 1.44 12.44 -25.10
C ASP A 109 0.48 12.05 -26.24
N PRO A 110 -0.57 11.24 -26.00
CA PRO A 110 -1.61 11.09 -27.01
C PRO A 110 -2.32 12.43 -27.20
N PRO A 111 -2.66 12.84 -28.43
CA PRO A 111 -3.45 14.04 -28.65
C PRO A 111 -4.78 13.93 -27.92
N SER A 112 -5.19 15.02 -27.26
CA SER A 112 -6.48 15.15 -26.59
C SER A 112 -7.61 14.78 -27.54
N THR A 113 -8.23 13.62 -27.34
CA THR A 113 -9.41 13.20 -28.09
C THR A 113 -10.65 13.84 -27.48
N THR A 114 -11.25 14.75 -28.24
CA THR A 114 -12.64 15.20 -28.04
C THR A 114 -13.60 14.00 -28.07
N PRO A 115 -14.66 14.00 -27.23
CA PRO A 115 -15.57 12.87 -27.12
C PRO A 115 -16.35 12.72 -28.42
N THR A 116 -16.12 11.62 -29.13
CA THR A 116 -16.86 11.28 -30.34
C THR A 116 -17.73 10.06 -30.06
N SER A 117 -19.03 10.28 -30.19
CA SER A 117 -20.13 9.37 -30.55
C SER A 117 -20.15 7.94 -30.01
N GLN A 118 -21.27 7.62 -29.36
CA GLN A 118 -21.77 6.30 -28.99
C GLN A 118 -21.32 5.17 -29.92
N THR A 119 -20.55 4.23 -29.38
CA THR A 119 -20.31 2.92 -29.98
C THR A 119 -21.36 1.96 -29.43
N GLU A 120 -22.09 1.29 -30.32
CA GLU A 120 -23.01 0.21 -29.98
C GLU A 120 -22.27 -0.91 -29.23
N PRO A 121 -22.90 -1.54 -28.23
CA PRO A 121 -22.25 -2.56 -27.41
C PRO A 121 -21.91 -3.78 -28.26
N LEU A 122 -20.61 -4.00 -28.47
CA LEU A 122 -20.09 -5.24 -29.05
C LEU A 122 -20.36 -6.40 -28.07
N GLY A 123 -21.03 -7.43 -28.57
CA GLY A 123 -21.53 -8.57 -27.81
C GLY A 123 -20.45 -9.37 -27.10
N MET A 124 -20.34 -9.16 -25.80
CA MET A 124 -19.73 -10.09 -24.82
C MET A 124 -20.74 -10.41 -23.70
N ALA A 125 -22.03 -10.49 -24.07
CA ALA A 125 -23.14 -10.88 -23.19
C ALA A 125 -23.85 -12.13 -23.71
N MET A 126 -23.10 -13.12 -24.21
CA MET A 126 -23.66 -14.36 -24.77
C MET A 126 -22.79 -15.59 -24.47
N LEU A 127 -22.37 -15.77 -23.21
CA LEU A 127 -21.74 -17.02 -22.75
C LEU A 127 -22.35 -17.62 -21.46
N TYR A 128 -23.55 -17.21 -21.06
CA TYR A 128 -24.31 -17.89 -19.99
C TYR A 128 -25.82 -17.82 -20.22
N ALA A 129 -26.26 -18.26 -21.39
CA ALA A 129 -27.67 -18.55 -21.63
C ALA A 129 -27.74 -19.76 -22.56
N ASP A 130 -27.61 -20.95 -21.96
CA ASP A 130 -28.51 -22.06 -22.28
C ASP A 130 -28.33 -23.18 -21.24
N ASP A 131 -29.48 -23.64 -20.76
CA ASP A 131 -29.75 -24.95 -20.18
C ASP A 131 -29.00 -25.40 -18.92
N VAL A 132 -29.38 -24.84 -17.77
CA VAL A 132 -29.58 -25.67 -16.56
C VAL A 132 -30.70 -25.07 -15.70
N GLU A 133 -31.91 -25.65 -15.79
CA GLU A 133 -32.89 -25.66 -14.68
C GLU A 133 -32.30 -26.46 -13.50
N ALA A 134 -31.32 -25.88 -12.82
CA ALA A 134 -30.89 -26.36 -11.52
C ALA A 134 -31.07 -25.20 -10.56
N GLU A 135 -31.94 -25.43 -9.58
CA GLU A 135 -32.04 -24.65 -8.34
C GLU A 135 -30.62 -24.24 -7.92
N ILE A 136 -30.32 -22.95 -8.03
CA ILE A 136 -29.08 -22.38 -7.49
C ILE A 136 -29.13 -22.73 -6.01
N PRO A 137 -28.20 -23.56 -5.48
CA PRO A 137 -28.10 -23.71 -4.06
C PRO A 137 -27.56 -22.37 -3.58
N HIS A 138 -28.45 -21.51 -3.08
CA HIS A 138 -28.09 -20.46 -2.14
C HIS A 138 -27.51 -21.15 -0.91
N LYS A 139 -26.27 -21.63 -1.03
CA LYS A 139 -25.44 -22.02 0.09
C LYS A 139 -25.00 -20.72 0.73
N ILE A 140 -25.97 -20.06 1.39
CA ILE A 140 -25.73 -19.14 2.48
C ILE A 140 -24.87 -19.96 3.44
N LEU A 141 -23.56 -19.70 3.40
CA LEU A 141 -22.64 -20.21 4.39
C LEU A 141 -23.19 -19.73 5.72
N ASN A 142 -23.70 -20.67 6.52
CA ASN A 142 -24.21 -20.47 7.87
C ASN A 142 -23.19 -19.65 8.68
N GLN A 143 -23.35 -18.33 8.68
CA GLN A 143 -22.70 -17.40 9.61
C GLN A 143 -23.50 -17.39 10.91
N GLU A 144 -23.56 -18.53 11.61
CA GLU A 144 -24.13 -18.51 12.96
C GLU A 144 -23.19 -17.79 13.96
N ASN A 145 -21.89 -17.67 13.63
CA ASN A 145 -20.85 -17.07 14.50
C ASN A 145 -19.87 -16.09 13.82
N SER A 146 -20.17 -15.55 12.64
CA SER A 146 -19.29 -14.48 12.10
C SER A 146 -19.59 -13.17 12.81
N GLU A 147 -18.82 -12.86 13.84
CA GLU A 147 -18.77 -11.50 14.39
C GLU A 147 -18.53 -10.52 13.24
N MET A 148 -19.35 -9.47 13.23
CA MET A 148 -19.39 -8.42 12.22
C MET A 148 -18.05 -7.68 12.06
N GLY A 149 -17.17 -7.77 13.06
CA GLY A 149 -15.93 -7.00 13.11
C GLY A 149 -16.19 -5.50 13.27
N MET A 150 -15.12 -4.71 13.30
CA MET A 150 -15.22 -3.25 13.47
C MET A 150 -15.45 -2.51 12.16
N GLY A 151 -15.17 -3.16 11.03
CA GLY A 151 -15.26 -2.60 9.68
C GLY A 151 -14.17 -3.20 8.80
N PHE A 152 -13.54 -2.35 7.99
CA PHE A 152 -12.54 -2.74 7.01
C PHE A 152 -11.24 -1.98 7.15
N PHE A 153 -10.15 -2.63 6.79
CA PHE A 153 -8.85 -2.01 6.58
C PHE A 153 -8.51 -2.07 5.09
N SER A 154 -8.11 -0.94 4.53
CA SER A 154 -7.63 -0.85 3.15
C SER A 154 -6.18 -0.38 3.13
N PRO A 155 -5.23 -1.16 2.61
CA PRO A 155 -3.84 -0.75 2.52
C PRO A 155 -3.67 0.45 1.58
N ASN A 156 -2.80 1.39 1.94
CA ASN A 156 -2.39 2.47 1.06
C ASN A 156 -1.20 2.00 0.19
N TYR A 157 -1.50 1.24 -0.85
CA TYR A 157 -0.50 0.73 -1.80
C TYR A 157 -0.04 1.77 -2.84
N TYR A 158 -0.51 3.02 -2.74
CA TYR A 158 0.01 4.14 -3.53
C TYR A 158 1.33 4.65 -2.95
N ASP A 159 1.34 4.89 -1.63
CA ASP A 159 2.52 5.38 -0.91
C ASP A 159 3.36 4.25 -0.33
N ASN A 160 2.70 3.16 0.12
CA ASN A 160 3.33 2.01 0.75
C ASN A 160 3.08 0.76 -0.09
N PRO A 161 3.92 0.47 -1.11
CA PRO A 161 3.69 -0.65 -2.03
C PRO A 161 3.83 -2.03 -1.37
N THR A 162 4.07 -2.11 -0.06
CA THR A 162 4.16 -3.37 0.68
C THR A 162 3.39 -3.24 1.99
N LEU A 163 2.49 -4.18 2.23
CA LEU A 163 1.80 -4.36 3.50
C LEU A 163 2.41 -5.58 4.19
N TYR A 164 2.97 -5.35 5.37
CA TYR A 164 3.57 -6.39 6.20
C TYR A 164 2.55 -7.04 7.15
N PHE A 165 2.68 -8.35 7.31
CA PHE A 165 1.88 -9.17 8.22
C PHE A 165 2.70 -9.57 9.44
N TYR A 166 2.11 -9.37 10.62
CA TYR A 166 2.68 -9.69 11.92
C TYR A 166 1.87 -10.80 12.58
N GLY A 167 2.56 -11.70 13.26
CA GLY A 167 1.95 -12.88 13.89
C GLY A 167 1.24 -12.50 15.19
N ASN A 168 1.92 -12.66 16.32
CA ASN A 168 1.39 -12.25 17.62
C ASN A 168 2.28 -11.16 18.21
N PRO A 169 2.04 -9.87 17.87
CA PRO A 169 2.85 -8.78 18.39
C PRO A 169 2.59 -8.56 19.88
N ASN A 170 3.61 -8.13 20.61
CA ASN A 170 3.45 -7.58 21.94
C ASN A 170 2.91 -6.14 21.81
N LEU A 171 1.65 -5.94 22.17
CA LEU A 171 0.94 -4.67 22.02
C LEU A 171 1.47 -3.54 22.92
N GLU A 172 2.32 -3.84 23.91
CA GLU A 172 2.98 -2.84 24.75
C GLU A 172 4.28 -2.30 24.14
N LYS A 173 4.77 -2.95 23.07
CA LYS A 173 6.00 -2.57 22.37
C LYS A 173 5.67 -1.89 21.05
N SER A 174 6.60 -1.06 20.59
CA SER A 174 6.42 -0.36 19.32
C SER A 174 6.49 -1.32 18.14
N LEU A 175 5.85 -0.96 17.02
CA LEU A 175 5.97 -1.65 15.74
C LEU A 175 7.42 -2.02 15.37
N MET A 176 8.38 -1.15 15.67
CA MET A 176 9.81 -1.35 15.31
C MET A 176 10.47 -2.51 16.05
N ASP A 177 9.88 -2.97 17.16
CA ASP A 177 10.35 -4.11 17.94
C ASP A 177 9.86 -5.46 17.40
N HIS A 178 9.09 -5.44 16.32
CA HIS A 178 8.44 -6.62 15.74
C HIS A 178 8.97 -6.91 14.34
N ILE A 179 9.21 -8.20 14.08
CA ILE A 179 9.62 -8.68 12.77
C ILE A 179 8.38 -9.20 12.03
N PRO A 180 8.08 -8.72 10.82
CA PRO A 180 6.99 -9.25 10.02
C PRO A 180 7.33 -10.66 9.55
N TYR A 181 6.33 -11.56 9.52
CA TYR A 181 6.54 -12.93 9.08
C TYR A 181 6.25 -13.12 7.58
N ASP A 182 5.42 -12.25 7.00
CA ASP A 182 5.08 -12.28 5.58
C ASP A 182 4.63 -10.89 5.10
N SER A 183 4.36 -10.75 3.80
CA SER A 183 3.89 -9.49 3.21
C SER A 183 3.15 -9.68 1.90
N ILE A 184 2.29 -8.72 1.56
CA ILE A 184 1.79 -8.52 0.20
C ILE A 184 2.46 -7.29 -0.39
N SER A 185 2.96 -7.41 -1.62
CA SER A 185 3.55 -6.30 -2.37
C SER A 185 2.81 -6.03 -3.66
N PHE A 186 2.74 -4.75 -4.01
CA PHE A 186 2.04 -4.22 -5.18
C PHE A 186 3.05 -3.58 -6.12
N ARG A 187 2.80 -3.71 -7.41
CA ARG A 187 3.56 -3.00 -8.45
C ARG A 187 2.61 -2.45 -9.50
N ARG A 188 3.04 -1.43 -10.22
CA ARG A 188 2.31 -0.95 -11.39
C ARG A 188 2.69 -1.74 -12.62
N ASN A 189 1.69 -2.16 -13.38
CA ASN A 189 1.89 -2.81 -14.67
C ASN A 189 2.20 -1.78 -15.78
N LYS A 190 2.37 -2.26 -17.02
CA LYS A 190 2.65 -1.41 -18.20
C LYS A 190 1.55 -0.39 -18.50
N PHE A 191 0.35 -0.58 -17.97
CA PHE A 191 -0.82 0.30 -18.12
C PHE A 191 -1.05 1.19 -16.90
N ASN A 192 -0.06 1.29 -16.00
CA ASN A 192 -0.13 2.08 -14.76
C ASN A 192 -1.24 1.63 -13.78
N GLN A 193 -1.74 0.39 -13.91
CA GLN A 193 -2.69 -0.22 -12.98
C GLN A 193 -1.93 -1.01 -11.91
N PHE A 194 -2.48 -1.06 -10.69
CA PHE A 194 -1.90 -1.86 -9.61
C PHE A 194 -2.16 -3.35 -9.80
N GLU A 195 -1.12 -4.15 -9.67
CA GLU A 195 -1.19 -5.60 -9.60
C GLU A 195 -0.41 -6.11 -8.38
N ILE A 196 -0.80 -7.29 -7.88
CA ILE A 196 -0.06 -7.98 -6.83
C ILE A 196 1.24 -8.51 -7.44
N ALA A 197 2.37 -8.02 -6.93
CA ALA A 197 3.70 -8.52 -7.29
C ALA A 197 4.01 -9.81 -6.53
N THR A 198 3.66 -9.87 -5.24
CA THR A 198 3.84 -11.04 -4.38
C THR A 198 2.75 -11.04 -3.31
N ALA A 199 2.17 -12.20 -3.02
CA ALA A 199 1.26 -12.37 -1.91
C ALA A 199 1.44 -13.76 -1.27
N PRO A 200 1.13 -13.89 0.02
CA PRO A 200 1.13 -15.19 0.67
C PRO A 200 0.08 -16.12 0.06
N PRO A 201 0.34 -17.44 -0.05
CA PRO A 201 -0.61 -18.38 -0.64
C PRO A 201 -1.89 -18.55 0.19
N PHE A 202 -1.86 -18.15 1.46
CA PHE A 202 -3.03 -18.20 2.34
C PHE A 202 -3.95 -16.98 2.19
N LEU A 203 -3.57 -15.94 1.45
CA LEU A 203 -4.27 -14.66 1.43
C LEU A 203 -5.60 -14.77 0.65
N VAL A 204 -6.72 -14.63 1.37
CA VAL A 204 -8.07 -14.59 0.81
C VAL A 204 -8.85 -13.47 1.54
N PRO A 205 -8.66 -12.20 1.16
CA PRO A 205 -9.28 -11.07 1.86
C PRO A 205 -10.80 -11.06 1.66
N GLU A 206 -11.50 -10.17 2.38
CA GLU A 206 -12.95 -10.02 2.22
C GLU A 206 -13.28 -9.62 0.77
N TYR A 207 -12.62 -8.56 0.30
CA TYR A 207 -12.72 -8.06 -1.07
C TYR A 207 -11.33 -7.89 -1.69
N LEU A 208 -11.18 -8.41 -2.92
CA LEU A 208 -10.01 -8.23 -3.78
C LEU A 208 -10.48 -7.90 -5.19
N LYS A 209 -10.50 -6.61 -5.52
CA LYS A 209 -10.83 -6.04 -6.83
C LYS A 209 -9.90 -4.85 -7.11
N LEU A 210 -8.64 -5.14 -7.44
CA LEU A 210 -7.61 -4.12 -7.69
C LEU A 210 -7.88 -3.31 -8.98
N ASP A 211 -8.65 -3.86 -9.90
CA ASP A 211 -9.20 -3.16 -11.06
C ASP A 211 -10.13 -1.99 -10.69
N TYR A 212 -10.67 -2.01 -9.47
CA TYR A 212 -11.45 -0.91 -8.87
C TYR A 212 -10.74 -0.25 -7.68
N ASP A 213 -9.42 -0.46 -7.54
CA ASP A 213 -8.62 -0.02 -6.40
C ASP A 213 -9.17 -0.47 -5.03
N ARG A 214 -9.83 -1.63 -4.98
CA ARG A 214 -10.46 -2.16 -3.77
C ARG A 214 -9.74 -3.40 -3.26
N LEU A 215 -9.09 -3.25 -2.12
CA LEU A 215 -8.61 -4.34 -1.28
C LEU A 215 -9.05 -4.06 0.15
N TYR A 216 -9.87 -4.94 0.70
CA TYR A 216 -10.41 -4.79 2.05
C TYR A 216 -10.22 -6.05 2.87
N PHE A 217 -9.68 -5.85 4.07
CA PHE A 217 -9.61 -6.88 5.10
C PHE A 217 -10.61 -6.56 6.21
N LYS A 218 -11.35 -7.57 6.68
CA LYS A 218 -12.25 -7.40 7.82
C LYS A 218 -11.43 -7.16 9.08
N VAL A 219 -11.76 -6.13 9.85
CA VAL A 219 -11.06 -5.76 11.09
C VAL A 219 -11.68 -6.46 12.29
N VAL A 220 -10.83 -7.12 13.08
CA VAL A 220 -11.21 -7.81 14.32
C VAL A 220 -10.99 -6.89 15.51
N SER A 221 -9.79 -6.32 15.64
CA SER A 221 -9.42 -5.46 16.76
C SER A 221 -8.47 -4.34 16.32
N VAL A 222 -8.41 -3.27 17.11
CA VAL A 222 -7.57 -2.09 16.86
C VAL A 222 -6.82 -1.76 18.13
N SER A 223 -5.50 -1.56 18.00
CA SER A 223 -4.60 -1.11 19.05
C SER A 223 -3.92 0.21 18.65
N GLU A 224 -2.93 0.64 19.43
CA GLU A 224 -2.16 1.86 19.14
C GLU A 224 -1.42 1.75 17.81
N ASP A 225 -0.55 0.74 17.67
CA ASP A 225 0.30 0.55 16.49
C ASP A 225 -0.25 -0.47 15.48
N PHE A 226 -1.13 -1.38 15.92
CA PHE A 226 -1.58 -2.50 15.09
C PHE A 226 -3.09 -2.54 14.88
N ILE A 227 -3.50 -3.05 13.72
CA ILE A 227 -4.86 -3.50 13.43
C ILE A 227 -4.82 -5.01 13.20
N GLU A 228 -5.65 -5.75 13.90
CA GLU A 228 -5.86 -7.17 13.63
C GLU A 228 -6.91 -7.32 12.52
N VAL A 229 -6.53 -8.02 11.45
CA VAL A 229 -7.35 -8.21 10.26
C VAL A 229 -7.50 -9.68 9.90
N VAL A 230 -8.64 -10.05 9.33
CA VAL A 230 -8.85 -11.38 8.74
C VAL A 230 -8.16 -11.42 7.38
N VAL A 231 -7.08 -12.20 7.28
CA VAL A 231 -6.30 -12.38 6.05
C VAL A 231 -6.85 -13.49 5.16
N ASN A 232 -7.68 -14.39 5.71
CA ASN A 232 -8.34 -15.44 4.96
C ASN A 232 -9.79 -15.63 5.45
N LYS A 233 -10.75 -15.21 4.63
CA LYS A 233 -12.18 -15.28 4.96
C LYS A 233 -12.76 -16.69 5.00
N THR A 234 -12.10 -17.65 4.35
CA THR A 234 -12.59 -19.04 4.26
C THR A 234 -12.33 -19.81 5.55
N ASN A 235 -11.20 -19.58 6.20
CA ASN A 235 -10.82 -20.26 7.45
C ASN A 235 -10.80 -19.33 8.68
N GLY A 236 -10.99 -18.02 8.50
CA GLY A 236 -10.99 -17.04 9.57
C GLY A 236 -9.60 -16.66 10.10
N GLN A 237 -8.51 -17.02 9.41
CA GLN A 237 -7.14 -16.70 9.84
C GLN A 237 -6.96 -15.18 9.97
N THR A 238 -6.39 -14.75 11.09
CA THR A 238 -6.08 -13.34 11.36
C THR A 238 -4.58 -13.08 11.33
N SER A 239 -4.23 -11.81 11.14
CA SER A 239 -2.87 -11.28 11.28
C SER A 239 -2.93 -9.81 11.67
N TYR A 240 -1.86 -9.31 12.28
CA TYR A 240 -1.74 -7.90 12.61
C TYR A 240 -1.03 -7.16 11.48
N VAL A 241 -1.44 -5.92 11.23
CA VAL A 241 -0.83 -4.99 10.26
C VAL A 241 -0.54 -3.64 10.92
N ASP A 242 0.44 -2.89 10.42
CA ASP A 242 0.67 -1.51 10.88
C ASP A 242 -0.59 -0.66 10.60
N ARG A 243 -1.12 -0.04 11.64
CA ARG A 243 -2.26 0.87 11.56
C ARG A 243 -2.06 1.99 10.55
N ARG A 244 -0.81 2.44 10.36
CA ARG A 244 -0.43 3.56 9.48
C ARG A 244 -0.17 3.12 8.04
N ALA A 245 -0.13 1.82 7.75
CA ALA A 245 0.07 1.29 6.40
C ALA A 245 -1.18 1.42 5.50
N GLY A 246 -2.28 1.97 6.02
CA GLY A 246 -3.52 2.11 5.27
C GLY A 246 -4.58 2.90 6.02
N GLN A 247 -5.82 2.73 5.57
CA GLN A 247 -6.99 3.39 6.11
C GLN A 247 -7.88 2.38 6.84
N LEU A 248 -8.22 2.71 8.08
CA LEU A 248 -9.29 2.06 8.82
C LEU A 248 -10.63 2.72 8.45
N ILE A 249 -11.60 1.91 8.05
CA ILE A 249 -12.94 2.31 7.63
C ILE A 249 -13.93 1.57 8.52
N TYR A 250 -14.58 2.24 9.47
CA TYR A 250 -15.59 1.56 10.28
C TYR A 250 -16.85 1.31 9.46
N TRP A 251 -17.71 0.43 9.98
CA TRP A 251 -18.98 0.10 9.33
C TRP A 251 -19.83 1.31 8.93
N PRO A 252 -19.97 2.37 9.75
CA PRO A 252 -20.77 3.52 9.35
C PRO A 252 -20.25 4.21 8.09
N GLU A 253 -18.96 4.49 8.02
CA GLU A 253 -18.32 5.12 6.87
C GLU A 253 -18.39 4.21 5.64
N PHE A 254 -18.18 2.91 5.85
CA PHE A 254 -18.27 1.94 4.78
C PHE A 254 -19.68 1.88 4.18
N LEU A 255 -20.72 1.76 5.00
CA LEU A 255 -22.10 1.63 4.54
C LEU A 255 -22.59 2.90 3.81
N LEU A 256 -22.10 4.07 4.22
CA LEU A 256 -22.38 5.33 3.50
C LEU A 256 -21.73 5.38 2.10
N SER A 257 -20.69 4.58 1.86
CA SER A 257 -20.02 4.49 0.54
C SER A 257 -20.64 3.45 -0.40
N MET A 258 -21.63 2.68 0.06
CA MET A 258 -22.25 1.62 -0.72
C MET A 258 -23.24 2.17 -1.77
N HIS A 259 -23.37 1.46 -2.89
CA HIS A 259 -24.29 1.84 -3.95
C HIS A 259 -25.75 1.59 -3.55
N SER A 260 -26.02 0.36 -3.08
CA SER A 260 -27.33 -0.03 -2.57
C SER A 260 -27.22 -0.91 -1.33
N ILE A 261 -28.28 -0.86 -0.55
CA ILE A 261 -28.52 -1.64 0.64
C ILE A 261 -29.90 -2.26 0.51
N GLU A 262 -30.00 -3.51 0.94
CA GLU A 262 -31.21 -4.31 0.88
C GLU A 262 -31.39 -5.04 2.21
N PHE A 263 -32.62 -5.43 2.50
CA PHE A 263 -32.88 -6.32 3.62
C PHE A 263 -32.41 -7.74 3.31
N LEU A 264 -32.10 -8.51 4.35
CA LEU A 264 -31.83 -9.94 4.17
C LEU A 264 -33.05 -10.65 3.55
N PRO A 265 -32.83 -11.64 2.67
CA PRO A 265 -33.90 -12.48 2.14
C PRO A 265 -34.69 -13.09 3.30
N ASN A 266 -36.02 -12.99 3.25
CA ASN A 266 -36.95 -13.46 4.29
C ASN A 266 -36.89 -12.69 5.62
N SER A 267 -36.22 -11.54 5.69
CA SER A 267 -36.31 -10.71 6.90
C SER A 267 -37.71 -10.10 7.05
N LYS A 268 -38.14 -9.88 8.30
CA LYS A 268 -39.34 -9.13 8.64
C LYS A 268 -39.03 -7.67 8.98
N GLU A 269 -37.82 -7.22 8.66
CA GLU A 269 -37.38 -5.86 8.94
C GLU A 269 -38.15 -4.88 8.05
N LYS A 270 -38.38 -3.68 8.58
CA LYS A 270 -39.21 -2.66 7.95
C LYS A 270 -38.52 -1.32 7.94
N VAL A 271 -39.01 -0.45 7.07
CA VAL A 271 -38.60 0.95 7.06
C VAL A 271 -39.45 1.71 8.07
N HIS A 272 -38.79 2.50 8.89
CA HIS A 272 -39.36 3.27 10.00
C HIS A 272 -39.29 4.77 9.72
N VAL A 273 -40.25 5.53 10.25
CA VAL A 273 -40.25 7.01 10.15
C VAL A 273 -39.16 7.63 11.04
N ARG A 274 -38.77 6.95 12.14
CA ARG A 274 -37.75 7.44 13.09
C ARG A 274 -36.76 6.34 13.48
N SER A 275 -35.63 6.73 14.07
CA SER A 275 -34.53 5.84 14.46
C SER A 275 -34.79 5.04 15.75
N PHE A 276 -35.94 4.37 15.86
CA PHE A 276 -36.28 3.46 16.96
C PHE A 276 -37.42 2.50 16.56
N GLU A 277 -37.47 1.35 17.22
CA GLU A 277 -38.29 0.18 16.83
C GLU A 277 -39.80 0.45 16.91
N ASN A 278 -40.27 1.14 17.94
CA ASN A 278 -41.69 1.47 18.12
C ASN A 278 -42.19 2.65 17.26
N SER A 279 -41.42 3.09 16.26
CA SER A 279 -41.84 4.19 15.39
C SER A 279 -42.73 3.68 14.25
N GLY A 280 -43.58 4.57 13.72
CA GLY A 280 -44.44 4.25 12.59
C GLY A 280 -43.66 3.74 11.38
N GLU A 281 -44.31 2.92 10.57
CA GLU A 281 -43.73 2.28 9.38
C GLU A 281 -43.88 3.18 8.15
N GLU A 282 -42.86 3.18 7.29
CA GLU A 282 -42.87 3.84 5.99
C GLU A 282 -43.16 2.79 4.91
N ASN A 283 -44.37 2.81 4.35
CA ASN A 283 -44.87 1.81 3.40
C ASN A 283 -44.66 2.19 1.93
N THR A 284 -43.79 3.17 1.66
CA THR A 284 -43.45 3.55 0.28
C THR A 284 -42.81 2.37 -0.46
N SER A 285 -43.42 1.95 -1.57
CA SER A 285 -42.88 0.89 -2.43
C SER A 285 -41.52 1.29 -2.99
N HIS A 286 -40.54 0.42 -2.84
CA HIS A 286 -39.16 0.64 -3.26
C HIS A 286 -38.50 -0.69 -3.60
N GLN A 287 -37.44 -0.63 -4.40
CA GLN A 287 -36.63 -1.78 -4.79
C GLN A 287 -35.24 -1.75 -4.15
N PHE A 288 -34.67 -0.55 -4.03
CA PHE A 288 -33.34 -0.36 -3.47
C PHE A 288 -33.35 0.71 -2.38
N MET A 289 -32.38 0.64 -1.47
CA MET A 289 -32.14 1.66 -0.48
C MET A 289 -30.72 2.20 -0.59
N ARG A 290 -30.53 3.48 -0.30
CA ARG A 290 -29.18 4.10 -0.24
C ARG A 290 -28.98 4.82 1.09
N ALA A 291 -27.92 4.48 1.81
CA ALA A 291 -27.57 5.12 3.07
C ALA A 291 -27.24 6.60 2.88
N ILE A 292 -27.73 7.44 3.79
CA ILE A 292 -27.40 8.87 3.83
C ILE A 292 -26.95 9.35 5.22
N GLN A 293 -27.29 8.61 6.28
CA GLN A 293 -26.88 8.94 7.64
C GLN A 293 -26.91 7.70 8.51
N ILE A 294 -26.00 7.59 9.47
CA ILE A 294 -25.99 6.52 10.47
C ILE A 294 -26.02 7.12 11.87
N LYS A 295 -26.85 6.55 12.74
CA LYS A 295 -27.04 6.94 14.13
C LYS A 295 -27.14 5.68 15.00
N GLY A 296 -26.00 5.26 15.55
CA GLY A 296 -25.91 4.00 16.29
C GLY A 296 -26.31 2.82 15.40
N ASP A 297 -27.29 2.04 15.85
CA ASP A 297 -27.79 0.83 15.15
C ASP A 297 -28.76 1.15 14.01
N TRP A 298 -29.06 2.43 13.80
CA TRP A 298 -30.03 2.91 12.83
C TRP A 298 -29.36 3.64 11.70
N MET A 299 -29.89 3.46 10.50
CA MET A 299 -29.43 4.07 9.27
C MET A 299 -30.59 4.76 8.58
N LYS A 300 -30.43 6.03 8.26
CA LYS A 300 -31.35 6.75 7.40
C LYS A 300 -31.03 6.41 5.95
N VAL A 301 -32.05 6.03 5.21
CA VAL A 301 -31.94 5.61 3.82
C VAL A 301 -32.88 6.43 2.93
N LEU A 302 -32.45 6.62 1.69
CA LEU A 302 -33.33 7.01 0.58
C LEU A 302 -33.93 5.75 -0.01
N LEU A 303 -35.23 5.78 -0.23
CA LEU A 303 -35.97 4.71 -0.90
C LEU A 303 -35.97 4.99 -2.40
N LEU A 304 -35.52 4.01 -3.18
CA LEU A 304 -35.32 4.14 -4.62
C LEU A 304 -36.23 3.16 -5.39
N ASN A 305 -36.78 3.61 -6.52
CA ASN A 305 -37.49 2.75 -7.46
C ASN A 305 -36.51 2.00 -8.40
N SER A 306 -37.05 1.25 -9.37
CA SER A 306 -36.28 0.53 -10.39
C SER A 306 -35.36 1.41 -11.23
N ASP A 307 -35.69 2.70 -11.37
CA ASP A 307 -34.92 3.68 -12.12
C ASP A 307 -33.91 4.45 -11.24
N PHE A 308 -33.67 3.98 -10.01
CA PHE A 308 -32.84 4.64 -9.00
C PHE A 308 -33.29 6.07 -8.63
N LYS A 309 -34.56 6.42 -8.88
CA LYS A 309 -35.15 7.69 -8.47
C LYS A 309 -35.64 7.62 -7.04
N THR A 310 -35.40 8.69 -6.29
CA THR A 310 -35.85 8.80 -4.90
C THR A 310 -37.37 8.94 -4.85
N VAL A 311 -38.02 7.99 -4.18
CA VAL A 311 -39.48 7.96 -3.95
C VAL A 311 -39.84 8.26 -2.50
N GLY A 312 -38.87 8.15 -1.58
CA GLY A 312 -39.09 8.42 -0.17
C GLY A 312 -37.81 8.37 0.65
N SER A 313 -37.95 8.45 1.96
CA SER A 313 -36.84 8.26 2.90
C SER A 313 -37.35 7.68 4.20
N GLY A 314 -36.52 6.92 4.89
CA GLY A 314 -36.86 6.37 6.20
C GLY A 314 -35.63 5.91 6.95
N TRP A 315 -35.85 5.20 8.04
CA TRP A 315 -34.84 4.63 8.91
C TRP A 315 -34.94 3.11 8.89
N ILE A 316 -33.81 2.44 8.84
CA ILE A 316 -33.71 0.98 8.97
C ILE A 316 -32.74 0.66 10.09
N GLN A 317 -32.96 -0.46 10.78
CA GLN A 317 -31.98 -0.99 11.71
C GLN A 317 -31.00 -1.85 10.94
N TRP A 318 -29.73 -1.43 10.85
CA TRP A 318 -28.73 -2.10 10.02
C TRP A 318 -27.94 -3.15 10.80
N LYS A 319 -27.92 -3.05 12.13
CA LYS A 319 -27.33 -4.06 13.01
C LYS A 319 -28.15 -4.27 14.28
N ARG A 320 -28.11 -5.49 14.82
CA ARG A 320 -28.68 -5.84 16.14
C ARG A 320 -27.83 -6.94 16.76
N ASN A 321 -27.48 -6.81 18.03
CA ASN A 321 -26.67 -7.80 18.77
C ASN A 321 -25.37 -8.22 18.06
N GLY A 322 -24.67 -7.27 17.44
CA GLY A 322 -23.41 -7.53 16.72
C GLY A 322 -23.55 -8.27 15.38
N LYS A 323 -24.78 -8.42 14.86
CA LYS A 323 -25.07 -9.02 13.55
C LYS A 323 -25.64 -7.97 12.59
N LEU A 324 -25.24 -8.06 11.32
CA LEU A 324 -25.84 -7.28 10.24
C LEU A 324 -27.24 -7.79 9.91
N LEU A 325 -28.15 -6.86 9.68
CA LEU A 325 -29.54 -7.13 9.26
C LEU A 325 -29.79 -6.81 7.78
N ILE A 326 -28.72 -6.47 7.05
CA ILE A 326 -28.76 -5.97 5.69
C ILE A 326 -27.78 -6.69 4.78
N ILE A 327 -28.08 -6.67 3.48
CA ILE A 327 -27.15 -6.94 2.40
C ILE A 327 -26.72 -5.59 1.83
N TYR A 328 -25.47 -5.49 1.41
CA TYR A 328 -24.91 -4.28 0.81
C TYR A 328 -24.18 -4.63 -0.48
N ASN A 329 -24.31 -3.75 -1.48
CA ASN A 329 -23.68 -3.90 -2.79
C ASN A 329 -22.71 -2.76 -3.05
N LEU A 330 -21.46 -3.14 -3.36
CA LEU A 330 -20.35 -2.23 -3.65
C LEU A 330 -20.35 -1.71 -5.09
N LEU A 331 -20.87 -2.53 -5.99
CA LEU A 331 -20.93 -2.33 -7.44
C LEU A 331 -22.36 -2.70 -7.84
N SER A 332 -22.92 -1.98 -8.83
CA SER A 332 -24.33 -2.04 -9.21
C SER A 332 -24.93 -3.43 -9.33
#